data_AF-A0A3D1AT73-F1
#
_entry.id   AF-A0A3D1AT73-F1
#
_cell.length_a   1.000
_cell.length_b   1.000
_cell.length_c   1.000
_cell.angle_alpha   90.00
_cell.angle_beta   90.00
_cell.angle_gamma   90.00
#
_symmetry.space_group_name_H-M   'P 1'
#
loop_
_entity.id
_entity.type
_entity.pdbx_description
1 polymer ?
#
loop_
_entity_poly.entity_id
_entity_poly.type
_entity_poly.pdbx_seq_one_letter_code
_entity_poly.pdbx_strand_id
1 'polypeptide(L)'
;MIAVTAACALLPAADWPTDGGNPQRTGWQQDEKILNKDNVKNLKILWKLQLDNVPSEMHSLFPPLIIEKVTTSAGAKQIAIEAGISDNIYAIDVETGQVLWKKHFNYP
;
A
#
# COMPACT_ATOMS: atom_id res chain seq x y z
N MET A 1 -4.06 -35.51 -25.46
CA MET A 1 -4.01 -34.11 -25.00
C MET A 1 -3.90 -34.11 -23.50
N ILE A 2 -2.81 -33.57 -22.93
CA ILE A 2 -2.66 -33.42 -21.48
C ILE A 2 -3.17 -32.01 -21.16
N ALA A 3 -4.27 -31.92 -20.42
CA ALA A 3 -4.74 -30.65 -19.88
C ALA A 3 -3.89 -30.30 -18.65
N VAL A 4 -3.09 -29.25 -18.76
CA VAL A 4 -2.41 -28.65 -17.61
C VAL A 4 -3.42 -27.72 -16.95
N THR A 5 -4.02 -28.16 -15.85
CA THR A 5 -4.77 -27.29 -14.94
C THR A 5 -3.75 -26.41 -14.21
N ALA A 6 -3.66 -25.15 -14.62
CA ALA A 6 -2.96 -24.14 -13.84
C ALA A 6 -3.74 -23.93 -12.53
N ALA A 7 -3.24 -24.51 -11.44
CA ALA A 7 -3.71 -24.17 -10.12
C ALA A 7 -3.26 -22.73 -9.82
N CYS A 8 -4.20 -21.78 -9.85
CA CYS A 8 -3.98 -20.45 -9.28
C CYS A 8 -3.79 -20.62 -7.78
N ALA A 9 -2.54 -20.69 -7.33
CA ALA A 9 -2.22 -20.48 -5.94
C ALA A 9 -2.61 -19.04 -5.60
N LEU A 10 -3.70 -18.86 -4.84
CA LEU A 10 -3.97 -17.60 -4.17
C LEU A 10 -2.85 -17.41 -3.15
N LEU A 11 -1.80 -16.68 -3.52
CA LEU A 11 -0.83 -16.20 -2.54
C LEU A 11 -1.63 -15.42 -1.49
N PRO A 12 -1.47 -15.70 -0.18
CA PRO A 12 -2.06 -14.86 0.85
C PRO A 12 -1.70 -13.40 0.58
N ALA A 13 -2.72 -12.53 0.60
CA ALA A 13 -2.52 -11.10 0.43
C ALA A 13 -1.84 -10.57 1.69
N ALA A 14 -0.75 -9.82 1.54
CA ALA A 14 -0.05 -9.18 2.66
C ALA A 14 -0.67 -7.81 2.96
N ASP A 15 -1.99 -7.78 3.10
CA ASP A 15 -2.76 -6.56 3.37
C ASP A 15 -2.30 -5.91 4.68
N TRP A 16 -2.41 -4.58 4.74
CA TRP A 16 -2.16 -3.78 5.93
C TRP A 16 -3.37 -2.84 6.16
N PRO A 17 -4.50 -3.38 6.67
CA PRO A 17 -5.79 -2.68 6.64
C PRO A 17 -5.98 -1.66 7.78
N THR A 18 -5.08 -1.63 8.76
CA THR A 18 -5.19 -0.73 9.92
C THR A 18 -3.84 -0.11 10.26
N ASP A 19 -3.85 1.02 10.95
CA ASP A 19 -2.66 1.47 11.66
C ASP A 19 -2.20 0.35 12.65
N GLY A 20 -0.90 0.04 12.64
CA GLY A 20 -0.34 -1.09 13.37
C GLY A 20 -0.58 -2.49 12.77
N GLY A 21 -1.20 -2.60 11.58
CA GLY A 21 -1.28 -3.81 10.76
C GLY A 21 -2.37 -4.81 11.13
N ASN A 22 -2.84 -4.83 12.38
CA ASN A 22 -3.94 -5.66 12.84
C ASN A 22 -4.66 -5.02 14.05
N PRO A 23 -5.80 -5.56 14.52
CA PRO A 23 -6.53 -5.01 15.67
C PRO A 23 -5.70 -4.93 16.96
N GLN A 24 -4.69 -5.79 17.13
CA GLN A 24 -3.77 -5.77 18.27
C GLN A 24 -2.63 -4.77 18.10
N ARG A 25 -2.52 -4.13 16.93
CA ARG A 25 -1.47 -3.17 16.55
C ARG A 25 -0.07 -3.69 16.79
N THR A 26 0.20 -4.93 16.41
CA THR A 26 1.52 -5.55 16.65
C THR A 26 2.64 -4.93 15.81
N GLY A 27 2.32 -4.23 14.72
CA GLY A 27 3.31 -3.69 13.79
C GLY A 27 4.11 -4.77 13.04
N TRP A 28 3.59 -5.99 12.94
CA TRP A 28 4.30 -7.12 12.34
C TRP A 28 3.63 -7.59 11.04
N GLN A 29 4.35 -7.47 9.92
CA GLN A 29 3.95 -8.10 8.66
C GLN A 29 4.38 -9.57 8.66
N GLN A 30 3.46 -10.48 8.99
CA GLN A 30 3.74 -11.92 9.09
C GLN A 30 3.90 -12.59 7.73
N ASP A 31 3.29 -12.02 6.69
CA ASP A 31 3.26 -12.59 5.35
C ASP A 31 4.44 -12.16 4.48
N GLU A 32 5.30 -11.25 4.96
CA GLU A 32 6.53 -10.86 4.27
C GLU A 32 7.54 -12.02 4.26
N LYS A 33 8.01 -12.40 3.07
CA LYS A 33 8.98 -13.49 2.84
C LYS A 33 10.10 -13.14 1.87
N ILE A 34 10.10 -11.93 1.30
CA ILE A 34 11.06 -11.51 0.27
C ILE A 34 12.34 -11.00 0.95
N LEU A 35 12.22 -10.09 1.92
CA LEU A 35 13.35 -9.48 2.60
C LEU A 35 13.85 -10.33 3.78
N ASN A 36 15.17 -10.45 3.90
CA ASN A 36 15.84 -11.13 5.00
C ASN A 36 17.22 -10.49 5.31
N LYS A 37 17.88 -10.99 6.37
CA LYS A 37 19.16 -10.43 6.83
C LYS A 37 20.28 -10.50 5.79
N ASP A 38 20.24 -11.45 4.87
CA ASP A 38 21.27 -11.66 3.88
C ASP A 38 21.09 -10.77 2.64
N ASN A 39 19.83 -10.45 2.29
CA ASN A 39 19.49 -9.73 1.08
C ASN A 39 19.08 -8.25 1.28
N VAL A 40 18.72 -7.82 2.50
CA VAL A 40 18.24 -6.44 2.76
C VAL A 40 19.27 -5.38 2.40
N LYS A 41 20.57 -5.73 2.42
CA LYS A 41 21.67 -4.88 1.94
C LYS A 41 21.53 -4.44 0.48
N ASN A 42 20.74 -5.16 -0.32
CA ASN A 42 20.51 -4.87 -1.73
C ASN A 42 19.19 -4.12 -1.97
N LEU A 43 18.47 -3.70 -0.92
CA LEU A 43 17.21 -2.98 -1.04
C LEU A 43 17.41 -1.67 -1.84
N LYS A 44 16.49 -1.38 -2.75
CA LYS A 44 16.53 -0.18 -3.60
C LYS A 44 15.23 0.59 -3.49
N ILE A 45 15.32 1.90 -3.66
CA ILE A 45 14.16 2.76 -3.85
C ILE A 45 13.64 2.49 -5.27
N LEU A 46 12.40 2.01 -5.38
CA LEU A 46 11.75 1.79 -6.68
C LEU A 46 11.16 3.08 -7.24
N TRP A 47 10.50 3.86 -6.39
CA TRP A 47 9.92 5.16 -6.76
C TRP A 47 9.85 6.10 -5.55
N LYS A 48 9.64 7.38 -5.84
CA LYS A 48 9.32 8.43 -4.86
C LYS A 48 8.13 9.22 -5.38
N LEU A 49 7.20 9.52 -4.49
CA LEU A 49 6.02 10.32 -4.79
C LEU A 49 5.95 11.50 -3.80
N GLN A 50 5.83 12.70 -4.35
CA GLN A 50 5.53 13.89 -3.56
C GLN A 50 4.03 14.11 -3.59
N LEU A 51 3.39 14.09 -2.42
CA LEU A 51 1.98 14.42 -2.27
C LEU A 51 1.83 15.91 -1.93
N ASP A 52 0.69 16.46 -2.32
CA ASP A 52 0.26 17.79 -1.91
C ASP A 52 -0.22 17.71 -0.46
N ASN A 53 0.73 17.76 0.47
CA ASN A 53 0.50 17.77 1.89
C ASN A 53 1.39 18.81 2.55
N VAL A 54 0.76 19.83 3.14
CA VAL A 54 1.43 20.84 3.96
C VAL A 54 1.47 20.33 5.39
N PRO A 55 2.65 20.05 5.97
CA PRO A 55 2.75 19.62 7.37
C PRO A 55 2.19 20.69 8.33
N SER A 56 1.53 20.25 9.39
CA SER A 56 0.92 21.12 10.41
C SER A 56 0.88 20.38 11.76
N GLU A 57 0.86 21.11 12.87
CA GLU A 57 0.71 20.55 14.23
C GLU A 57 1.69 19.39 14.55
N MET A 58 2.94 19.47 14.07
CA MET A 58 3.95 18.39 14.17
C MET A 58 3.57 17.09 13.44
N HIS A 59 2.55 17.10 12.59
CA HIS A 59 2.09 16.00 11.76
C HIS A 59 2.31 16.28 10.27
N SER A 60 2.34 15.21 9.47
CA SER A 60 2.50 15.28 8.01
C SER A 60 1.62 14.21 7.35
N LEU A 61 2.23 13.17 6.77
CA LEU A 61 1.57 11.97 6.26
C LEU A 61 1.41 10.94 7.37
N PHE A 62 0.39 10.09 7.26
CA PHE A 62 0.13 9.00 8.19
C PHE A 62 0.69 7.68 7.63
N PRO A 63 0.74 6.58 8.40
CA PRO A 63 1.09 5.28 7.83
C PRO A 63 0.08 4.85 6.76
N PRO A 64 0.51 4.42 5.57
CA PRO A 64 -0.41 3.99 4.52
C PRO A 64 -1.13 2.70 4.91
N LEU A 65 -2.37 2.58 4.45
CA LEU A 65 -3.08 1.30 4.44
C LEU A 65 -2.85 0.61 3.11
N ILE A 66 -2.54 -0.69 3.12
CA ILE A 66 -2.28 -1.47 1.91
C ILE A 66 -3.40 -2.47 1.69
N ILE A 67 -3.97 -2.48 0.50
CA ILE A 67 -4.95 -3.49 0.07
C ILE A 67 -4.51 -4.06 -1.27
N GLU A 68 -4.35 -5.38 -1.32
CA GLU A 68 -4.00 -6.11 -2.52
C GLU A 68 -5.24 -6.56 -3.31
N LYS A 69 -5.00 -6.91 -4.58
CA LYS A 69 -5.99 -7.53 -5.47
C LYS A 69 -7.27 -6.70 -5.62
N VAL A 70 -7.18 -5.38 -5.48
CA VAL A 70 -8.30 -4.48 -5.75
C VAL A 70 -8.63 -4.58 -7.24
N THR A 71 -9.87 -4.95 -7.55
CA THR A 71 -10.32 -5.09 -8.94
C THR A 71 -10.49 -3.70 -9.56
N THR A 72 -9.75 -3.43 -10.63
CA THR A 72 -9.86 -2.18 -11.42
C THR A 72 -10.13 -2.50 -12.89
N SER A 73 -10.50 -1.50 -13.68
CA SER A 73 -10.64 -1.65 -15.14
C SER A 73 -9.34 -2.05 -15.85
N ALA A 74 -8.18 -1.80 -15.23
CA ALA A 74 -6.87 -2.17 -15.73
C ALA A 74 -6.36 -3.52 -15.14
N GLY A 75 -7.21 -4.26 -14.43
CA GLY A 75 -6.86 -5.50 -13.75
C GLY A 75 -6.72 -5.34 -12.23
N ALA A 76 -6.28 -6.41 -11.57
CA ALA A 76 -6.07 -6.40 -10.12
C ALA A 76 -4.85 -5.54 -9.75
N LYS A 77 -4.99 -4.67 -8.75
CA LYS A 77 -3.92 -3.77 -8.26
C LYS A 77 -3.68 -3.91 -6.77
N GLN A 78 -2.45 -3.63 -6.35
CA GLN A 78 -2.15 -3.30 -4.95
C GLN A 78 -2.25 -1.79 -4.79
N ILE A 79 -3.08 -1.34 -3.85
CA ILE A 79 -3.37 0.06 -3.64
C ILE A 79 -2.94 0.46 -2.23
N ALA A 80 -2.16 1.53 -2.14
CA ALA A 80 -1.92 2.25 -0.89
C ALA A 80 -2.96 3.36 -0.73
N ILE A 81 -3.64 3.39 0.41
CA ILE A 81 -4.45 4.52 0.85
C ILE A 81 -3.62 5.34 1.80
N GLU A 82 -3.29 6.56 1.39
CA GLU A 82 -2.43 7.49 2.12
C GLU A 82 -3.25 8.72 2.51
N ALA A 83 -3.11 9.17 3.75
CA ALA A 83 -3.81 10.33 4.28
C ALA A 83 -2.81 11.32 4.88
N GLY A 84 -3.06 12.61 4.69
CA GLY A 84 -2.23 13.67 5.24
C GLY A 84 -3.00 14.63 6.12
N ILE A 85 -2.28 15.36 6.96
CA ILE A 85 -2.82 16.40 7.86
C ILE A 85 -3.53 17.55 7.13
N SER A 86 -3.31 17.69 5.82
CA SER A 86 -3.95 18.70 4.96
C SER A 86 -5.31 18.27 4.38
N ASP A 87 -6.02 17.36 5.05
CA ASP A 87 -7.35 16.86 4.66
C ASP A 87 -7.41 16.18 3.28
N ASN A 88 -6.28 15.67 2.82
CA ASN A 88 -6.16 14.95 1.57
C ASN A 88 -6.04 13.44 1.81
N ILE A 89 -6.83 12.66 1.06
CA ILE A 89 -6.71 11.21 0.94
C ILE A 89 -6.34 10.86 -0.50
N TYR A 90 -5.41 9.94 -0.65
CA TYR A 90 -4.88 9.47 -1.93
C TYR A 90 -5.03 7.96 -2.04
N ALA A 91 -5.43 7.46 -3.22
CA ALA A 91 -5.13 6.09 -3.61
C ALA A 91 -3.96 6.09 -4.57
N ILE A 92 -2.97 5.25 -4.28
CA ILE A 92 -1.73 5.13 -5.02
C ILE A 92 -1.60 3.69 -5.49
N ASP A 93 -1.33 3.49 -6.77
CA ASP A 93 -0.92 2.20 -7.31
C ASP A 93 0.51 1.89 -6.82
N VAL A 94 0.66 0.86 -5.99
CA VAL A 94 1.94 0.55 -5.34
C VAL A 94 3.00 0.09 -6.35
N GLU A 95 2.58 -0.53 -7.45
CA GLU A 95 3.52 -1.01 -8.47
C GLU A 95 4.22 0.16 -9.18
N THR A 96 3.48 1.22 -9.47
CA THR A 96 3.95 2.32 -10.33
C THR A 96 4.23 3.62 -9.59
N GLY A 97 3.71 3.78 -8.37
CA GLY A 97 3.72 5.04 -7.63
C GLY A 97 2.75 6.09 -8.18
N GLN A 98 1.84 5.70 -9.09
CA GLN A 98 0.86 6.61 -9.68
C GLN A 98 -0.30 6.87 -8.72
N VAL A 99 -0.68 8.13 -8.54
CA VAL A 99 -1.93 8.50 -7.87
C VAL A 99 -3.11 8.13 -8.77
N LEU A 100 -3.94 7.19 -8.31
CA LEU A 100 -5.16 6.76 -8.99
C LEU A 100 -6.29 7.77 -8.79
N TRP A 101 -6.42 8.31 -7.58
CA TRP A 101 -7.33 9.40 -7.26
C TRP A 101 -6.87 10.17 -6.01
N LYS A 102 -7.36 11.40 -5.89
CA LYS A 102 -7.21 12.28 -4.72
C LYS A 102 -8.58 12.75 -4.27
N LYS A 103 -8.82 12.79 -2.97
CA LYS A 103 -9.99 13.41 -2.36
C LYS A 103 -9.54 14.40 -1.29
N HIS A 104 -9.92 15.67 -1.45
CA HIS A 104 -9.79 16.68 -0.40
C HIS A 104 -11.11 16.81 0.37
N PHE A 105 -11.04 17.00 1.68
CA PHE A 105 -12.17 17.24 2.55
C PHE A 105 -12.15 18.69 3.03
N ASN A 106 -13.28 19.38 2.85
CA ASN A 106 -13.49 20.71 3.39
C ASN A 106 -14.32 20.60 4.66
N TYR A 107 -14.02 21.43 5.66
CA TYR A 107 -14.90 21.65 6.79
C TYR A 107 -15.92 22.75 6.46
N PRO A 108 -17.16 22.66 6.97
CA PRO A 108 -18.16 23.72 6.86
C PRO A 108 -17.74 25.01 7.59
#